data_AF-A0A5S4ETT6-F1
#
_entry.id   AF-A0A5S4ETT6-F1
#
_cell.length_a   1.000
_cell.length_b   1.000
_cell.length_c   1.000
_cell.angle_alpha   90.00
_cell.angle_beta   90.00
_cell.angle_gamma   90.00
#
_symmetry.space_group_name_H-M   'P 1'
#
loop_
_entity.id
_entity.type
_entity.pdbx_description
1 polymer ?
#
loop_
_entity_poly.entity_id
_entity_poly.type
_entity_poly.pdbx_seq_one_letter_code
_entity_poly.pdbx_strand_id
1 'polypeptide(L)'
;MNVKKRLSRLMAAVGISLLLAAAGSYVVLDAPSAGAATTGPCDIYTSSGTPCVAAHSTTRALYGAYNGPLYQVRRSSDNTTRDIGVLSAGGVANAATQDSF
;
A
#
# COMPACT_ATOMS: atom_id res chain seq x y z
N MET A 1 -48.01 27.16 34.94
CA MET A 1 -46.84 26.72 34.16
C MET A 1 -46.36 27.86 33.27
N ASN A 2 -45.18 28.45 33.54
CA ASN A 2 -44.71 29.63 32.81
C ASN A 2 -43.65 29.29 31.75
N VAL A 3 -44.15 28.88 30.58
CA VAL A 3 -43.42 28.57 29.33
C VAL A 3 -42.43 29.68 28.92
N LYS A 4 -42.70 30.93 29.31
CA LYS A 4 -41.88 32.11 29.02
C LYS A 4 -40.45 32.04 29.58
N LYS A 5 -40.21 31.33 30.69
CA LYS A 5 -38.85 31.16 31.28
C LYS A 5 -37.99 30.09 30.59
N ARG A 6 -38.60 29.20 29.79
CA ARG A 6 -37.87 28.17 29.04
C ARG A 6 -37.40 28.69 27.68
N LEU A 7 -38.15 29.62 27.09
CA LEU A 7 -37.83 30.22 25.79
C LEU A 7 -36.67 31.23 25.87
N SER A 8 -36.51 31.94 27.00
CA SER A 8 -35.38 32.86 27.21
C SER A 8 -34.03 32.16 27.44
N ARG A 9 -34.03 30.88 27.81
CA ARG A 9 -32.80 30.07 27.92
C ARG A 9 -32.36 29.44 26.60
N LEU A 10 -33.25 29.40 25.60
CA LEU A 10 -32.96 28.83 24.28
C LEU A 10 -32.40 29.87 23.29
N MET A 11 -32.46 31.17 23.61
CA MET A 11 -31.94 32.24 22.76
C MET A 11 -30.53 32.74 23.15
N ALA A 12 -29.92 32.17 24.20
CA ALA A 12 -28.53 32.48 24.59
C ALA A 12 -27.51 31.45 24.09
N ALA A 13 -27.94 30.42 23.35
CA ALA A 13 -27.07 29.37 22.80
C ALA A 13 -26.99 29.38 21.25
N VAL A 14 -27.41 30.48 20.61
CA VAL A 14 -27.37 30.66 19.15
C VAL A 14 -26.39 31.76 18.73
N GLY A 15 -25.67 32.38 19.68
CA GLY A 15 -24.85 33.57 19.42
C GLY A 15 -23.33 33.36 19.24
N ILE A 16 -22.77 32.16 19.47
CA ILE A 16 -21.30 31.96 19.47
C ILE A 16 -20.91 30.65 18.77
N SER A 17 -21.40 30.42 17.55
CA SER A 17 -20.92 29.28 16.73
C SER A 17 -20.76 29.61 15.25
N LEU A 18 -20.85 30.87 14.84
CA LEU A 18 -20.80 31.25 13.43
C LEU A 18 -19.70 32.27 13.11
N LEU A 19 -18.48 32.09 13.63
CA LEU A 19 -17.29 32.86 13.22
C LEU A 19 -16.01 32.02 13.21
N LEU A 20 -16.06 30.76 12.75
CA LEU A 20 -14.85 29.96 12.51
C LEU A 20 -14.88 29.21 11.16
N ALA A 21 -15.52 29.80 10.15
CA ALA A 21 -15.70 29.18 8.83
C ALA A 21 -15.11 29.99 7.67
N ALA A 22 -14.02 30.75 7.88
CA ALA A 22 -13.46 31.60 6.81
C ALA A 22 -11.92 31.72 6.72
N ALA A 23 -11.12 31.05 7.55
CA ALA A 23 -9.66 31.10 7.43
C ALA A 23 -9.01 29.82 7.98
N GLY A 24 -9.31 28.68 7.36
CA GLY A 24 -8.64 27.43 7.66
C GLY A 24 -8.26 26.78 6.35
N SER A 25 -7.14 27.22 5.76
CA SER A 25 -6.46 26.45 4.73
C SER A 25 -6.18 25.07 5.33
N TYR A 26 -6.96 24.06 4.92
CA TYR A 26 -6.64 22.69 5.26
C TYR A 26 -5.36 22.36 4.50
N VAL A 27 -4.25 22.26 5.23
CA VAL A 27 -3.01 21.73 4.68
C VAL A 27 -3.28 20.26 4.43
N VAL A 28 -3.54 19.89 3.17
CA VAL A 28 -3.51 18.49 2.75
C VAL A 28 -2.04 18.10 2.78
N LEU A 29 -1.63 17.44 3.85
CA LEU A 29 -0.36 16.73 3.89
C LEU A 29 -0.56 15.48 3.04
N ASP A 30 -0.27 15.59 1.75
CA ASP A 30 -0.08 14.43 0.89
C ASP A 30 1.23 13.78 1.35
N ALA A 31 1.14 12.95 2.39
CA ALA A 31 2.27 12.21 2.88
C ALA A 31 2.76 11.34 1.70
N PRO A 32 4.01 11.50 1.23
CA PRO A 32 4.52 10.60 0.23
C PRO A 32 4.34 9.19 0.78
N SER A 33 3.71 8.31 0.01
CA SER A 33 3.72 6.90 0.34
C SER A 33 5.18 6.53 0.51
N ALA A 34 5.59 6.26 1.74
CA ALA A 34 6.90 5.72 2.01
C ALA A 34 6.90 4.36 1.30
N GLY A 35 7.41 4.34 0.07
CA GLY A 35 7.84 3.14 -0.60
C GLY A 35 8.97 2.61 0.25
N ALA A 36 8.63 1.92 1.34
CA ALA A 36 9.57 1.07 2.01
C ALA A 36 10.07 0.15 0.90
N ALA A 37 11.34 0.29 0.52
CA ALA A 37 12.04 -0.80 -0.12
C ALA A 37 11.73 -2.01 0.76
N THR A 38 10.91 -2.93 0.25
CA THR A 38 10.31 -3.98 1.07
C THR A 38 11.44 -4.92 1.45
N THR A 39 12.11 -4.69 2.59
CA THR A 39 13.16 -5.57 3.09
C THR A 39 12.63 -7.00 3.02
N GLY A 40 13.18 -7.77 2.09
CA GLY A 40 12.76 -9.12 1.80
C GLY A 40 13.41 -10.11 2.77
N PRO A 41 12.94 -11.36 2.83
CA PRO A 41 13.55 -12.40 3.64
C PRO A 41 15.08 -12.47 3.49
N CYS A 42 15.60 -12.39 2.27
CA CYS A 42 17.04 -12.49 2.04
C CYS A 42 17.82 -11.22 2.40
N ASP A 43 17.17 -10.05 2.47
CA ASP A 43 17.78 -8.85 3.03
C ASP A 43 17.94 -9.00 4.55
N ILE A 44 16.95 -9.59 5.24
CA ILE A 44 16.99 -9.88 6.68
C ILE A 44 18.12 -10.87 7.00
N TYR A 45 18.20 -11.97 6.25
CA TYR A 45 19.28 -12.96 6.37
C TYR A 45 20.66 -12.34 6.19
N THR A 46 20.80 -11.48 5.17
CA THR A 46 22.05 -10.74 4.91
C THR A 46 22.41 -9.82 6.08
N SER A 47 21.44 -9.08 6.62
CA SER A 47 21.67 -8.19 7.78
C SER A 47 22.10 -8.94 9.05
N SER A 48 21.79 -10.24 9.13
CA SER A 48 22.15 -11.12 10.26
C SER A 48 23.44 -11.92 10.01
N GLY A 49 24.18 -11.62 8.94
CA GLY A 49 25.43 -12.32 8.60
C GLY A 49 25.25 -13.75 8.06
N THR A 50 24.04 -14.14 7.69
CA THR A 50 23.71 -15.48 7.14
C THR A 50 23.03 -15.33 5.77
N PRO A 51 23.70 -14.76 4.76
CA PRO A 51 23.07 -14.40 3.48
C PRO A 51 22.51 -15.62 2.73
N CYS A 52 21.42 -15.40 1.99
CA CYS A 52 20.87 -16.41 1.08
C CYS A 52 21.88 -16.72 -0.05
N VAL A 53 22.25 -17.99 -0.21
CA VAL A 53 23.05 -18.47 -1.36
C VAL A 53 22.20 -18.91 -2.55
N ALA A 54 20.91 -19.16 -2.31
CA ALA A 54 19.88 -19.43 -3.31
C ALA A 54 18.53 -18.95 -2.77
N ALA A 55 17.66 -18.47 -3.66
CA ALA A 55 16.36 -17.92 -3.31
C ALA A 55 15.34 -18.29 -4.39
N HIS A 56 14.35 -19.10 -4.03
CA HIS A 56 13.32 -19.60 -4.94
C HIS A 56 11.92 -19.25 -4.43
N SER A 57 11.09 -18.67 -5.29
CA SER A 57 9.68 -18.42 -5.01
C SER A 57 8.92 -18.23 -6.32
N THR A 58 7.72 -18.78 -6.41
CA THR A 58 6.78 -18.53 -7.51
C THR A 58 5.74 -17.46 -7.17
N THR A 59 5.74 -16.94 -5.94
CA THR A 59 4.67 -16.07 -5.45
C THR A 59 5.11 -14.62 -5.23
N ARG A 60 6.37 -14.39 -4.87
CA ARG A 60 6.91 -13.05 -4.60
C ARG A 60 8.43 -13.00 -4.66
N ALA A 61 8.98 -11.80 -4.80
CA ALA A 61 10.40 -11.55 -4.58
C ALA A 61 10.84 -11.88 -3.14
N LEU A 62 12.06 -12.39 -2.99
CA LEU A 62 12.69 -12.66 -1.69
C LEU A 62 13.73 -11.60 -1.28
N TYR A 63 14.07 -10.69 -2.20
CA TYR A 63 14.84 -9.47 -1.94
C TYR A 63 13.98 -8.26 -2.31
N GLY A 64 14.05 -7.19 -1.53
CA GLY A 64 13.27 -5.97 -1.76
C GLY A 64 13.60 -5.25 -3.05
N ALA A 65 14.85 -5.39 -3.52
CA ALA A 65 15.28 -4.81 -4.79
C ALA A 65 15.07 -5.73 -6.00
N TYR A 66 14.56 -6.96 -5.81
CA TYR A 66 14.43 -7.91 -6.90
C TYR A 66 13.32 -7.50 -7.87
N ASN A 67 13.67 -7.30 -9.13
CA ASN A 67 12.75 -6.90 -10.20
C ASN A 67 12.82 -7.82 -11.43
N GLY A 68 13.29 -9.06 -11.23
CA GLY A 68 13.51 -10.04 -12.28
C GLY A 68 12.37 -11.08 -12.42
N PRO A 69 12.60 -12.12 -13.25
CA PRO A 69 11.67 -13.24 -13.43
C PRO A 69 11.73 -14.24 -12.27
N LEU A 70 10.60 -14.43 -11.59
CA LEU A 70 10.47 -15.38 -10.47
C LEU A 70 10.53 -16.84 -10.94
N TYR A 71 9.89 -17.15 -12.06
CA TYR A 71 9.82 -18.48 -12.63
C TYR A 71 9.47 -18.42 -14.13
N GLN A 72 9.63 -19.54 -14.81
CA GLN A 72 9.24 -19.72 -16.20
C GLN A 72 8.10 -20.73 -16.30
N VAL A 73 7.10 -20.43 -17.12
CA VAL A 73 6.03 -21.35 -17.49
C VAL A 73 6.22 -21.82 -18.92
N ARG A 74 5.71 -23.02 -19.22
CA ARG A 74 5.64 -23.59 -20.56
C ARG A 74 4.21 -23.99 -20.86
N ARG A 75 3.62 -23.45 -21.93
CA ARG A 75 2.26 -23.80 -22.35
C ARG A 75 2.30 -25.12 -23.12
N SER A 76 1.40 -26.05 -22.79
CA SER A 76 1.38 -27.39 -23.40
C SER A 76 0.93 -27.40 -24.87
N SER A 77 0.13 -26.42 -25.29
CA SER A 77 -0.46 -26.40 -26.64
C SER A 77 0.56 -26.15 -27.74
N ASP A 78 1.61 -25.38 -27.46
CA ASP A 78 2.61 -24.93 -28.44
C ASP A 78 4.05 -25.07 -27.94
N ASN A 79 4.24 -25.55 -26.71
CA ASN A 79 5.55 -25.71 -26.06
C ASN A 79 6.35 -24.41 -25.89
N THR A 80 5.72 -23.25 -26.09
CA THR A 80 6.38 -21.96 -25.90
C THR A 80 6.56 -21.68 -24.40
N THR A 81 7.55 -20.84 -24.08
CA THR A 81 7.87 -20.46 -22.69
C THR A 81 7.68 -18.97 -22.43
N ARG A 82 7.35 -18.63 -21.18
CA ARG A 82 7.25 -17.24 -20.70
C ARG A 82 7.79 -17.12 -19.30
N ASP A 83 8.63 -16.11 -19.10
CA ASP A 83 9.08 -15.74 -17.77
C ASP A 83 8.01 -14.89 -17.07
N ILE A 84 7.75 -15.19 -15.80
CA ILE A 84 6.80 -14.47 -14.95
C ILE A 84 7.57 -13.65 -13.93
N GLY A 85 7.52 -12.33 -14.08
CA GLY A 85 8.17 -11.37 -13.18
C GLY A 85 7.28 -10.93 -12.02
N VAL A 86 7.77 -9.93 -11.29
CA VAL A 86 7.02 -9.23 -10.23
C VAL A 86 6.21 -8.06 -10.80
N LEU A 87 5.15 -7.63 -10.11
CA LEU A 87 4.39 -6.41 -10.45
C LEU A 87 5.19 -5.13 -10.22
N SER A 88 6.10 -5.16 -9.25
CA SER A 88 7.04 -4.10 -8.89
C SER A 88 8.23 -4.72 -8.17
N ALA A 89 9.37 -4.02 -8.10
CA ALA A 89 10.55 -4.50 -7.37
C ALA A 89 10.19 -4.90 -5.93
N GLY A 90 10.63 -6.09 -5.50
CA GLY A 90 10.31 -6.63 -4.17
C GLY A 90 8.86 -7.10 -3.98
N GLY A 91 8.05 -7.05 -5.05
CA GLY A 91 6.62 -7.33 -5.02
C GLY A 91 6.22 -8.78 -5.27
N VAL A 92 4.92 -8.99 -5.45
CA VAL A 92 4.32 -10.29 -5.78
C VAL A 92 4.43 -10.58 -7.28
N ALA A 93 4.28 -11.86 -7.66
CA ALA A 93 4.25 -12.31 -9.04
C ALA A 93 3.14 -11.62 -9.85
N ASN A 94 3.42 -11.30 -11.11
CA ASN A 94 2.42 -10.86 -12.07
C ASN A 94 1.64 -12.07 -12.62
N ALA A 95 0.72 -12.60 -11.82
CA ALA A 95 -0.09 -13.77 -12.17
C ALA A 95 -0.90 -13.57 -13.46
N ALA A 96 -1.35 -12.34 -13.76
CA ALA A 96 -2.08 -12.04 -14.99
C ALA A 96 -1.26 -12.31 -16.27
N THR A 97 0.07 -12.19 -16.20
CA THR A 97 0.96 -12.57 -17.32
C THR A 97 0.98 -14.09 -17.53
N GLN A 98 0.89 -14.87 -16.46
CA GLN A 98 0.77 -16.33 -16.57
C GLN A 98 -0.60 -16.72 -17.13
N ASP A 99 -1.67 -16.14 -16.60
CA ASP A 99 -3.05 -16.51 -16.97
C ASP A 99 -3.37 -16.22 -18.44
N SER A 100 -2.72 -15.21 -19.03
CA SER A 100 -2.86 -14.84 -20.44
C SER A 100 -1.85 -15.54 -21.37
N PHE A 101 -0.82 -16.17 -20.81
CA PHE A 101 0.15 -17.00 -21.53
C PHE A 101 -0.36 -18.45 -21.66
#